data_AF-I0R005-F1
#
_entry.id   AF-I0R005-F1
#
_cell.length_a   1.000
_cell.length_b   1.000
_cell.length_c   1.000
_cell.angle_alpha   90.00
_cell.angle_beta   90.00
_cell.angle_gamma   90.00
#
_symmetry.space_group_name_H-M   'P 1'
#
loop_
_entity.id
_entity.type
_entity.pdbx_description
1 polymer ?
#
loop_
_entity_poly.entity_id
_entity_poly.type
_entity_poly.pdbx_seq_one_letter_code
_entity_poly.pdbx_strand_id
1 'polypeptide(L)'
;MRTRSLRLTYISALAAGLLLLTSCATVSDEPAADLALPSPTAEEMAAIEEEVSSKPGFAEVLDCPKSPIPESQLSLVNFSDYPDDEIVNCFNFAANKIAEMQTDVMMIMYPVGPFLSGEVKNNDTDYRGPGFEPVLTADQRDSMASSLESYLEPACGGEFATYQARQVSRFAELGGGQQVAGGGGGSDECAKKRWMILSIDPDRAGPSKELVTTFFHEVFHTVQASPGPSCNYSGAPEDDQFWIHEAGASFFGLEMAAELADLDSDVVWDDHMSFVSNLLGNQEISSKFEDPGIAEKGSIALRLLAERGQLATSEVMDGSLYQNCGGQPEAFSPQNIQVAKDYWFDYSEVSEGVFRFSETALAQ
;
A
#
# COMPACT_ATOMS: atom_id res chain seq x y z
N MET A 1 -34.36 1.45 9.54
CA MET A 1 -33.75 1.42 8.19
C MET A 1 -32.47 0.63 8.32
N ARG A 2 -32.25 -0.42 7.49
CA ARG A 2 -31.01 -1.19 7.50
C ARG A 2 -29.91 -0.34 6.84
N THR A 3 -29.01 0.19 7.65
CA THR A 3 -27.76 0.79 7.18
C THR A 3 -26.93 -0.31 6.51
N ARG A 4 -26.53 -0.07 5.25
CA ARG A 4 -25.60 -0.95 4.53
C ARG A 4 -24.22 -0.73 5.13
N SER A 5 -23.57 -1.82 5.53
CA SER A 5 -22.17 -1.83 5.99
C SER A 5 -21.27 -1.19 4.94
N LEU A 6 -20.40 -0.27 5.35
CA LEU A 6 -19.24 0.14 4.55
C LEU A 6 -18.39 -1.12 4.26
N ARG A 7 -18.01 -1.32 3.01
CA ARG A 7 -17.02 -2.31 2.62
C ARG A 7 -15.65 -1.64 2.79
N LEU A 8 -14.92 -2.00 3.84
CA LEU A 8 -13.54 -1.58 4.04
C LEU A 8 -12.63 -2.39 3.09
N THR A 9 -11.65 -1.69 2.52
CA THR A 9 -10.61 -2.22 1.66
C THR A 9 -9.46 -2.81 2.48
N TYR A 10 -8.89 -3.93 2.00
CA TYR A 10 -7.95 -4.77 2.75
C TYR A 10 -6.58 -4.73 2.07
N ILE A 11 -5.53 -4.40 2.83
CA ILE A 11 -4.16 -4.82 2.53
C ILE A 11 -3.86 -6.03 3.39
N SER A 12 -3.43 -7.12 2.75
CA SER A 12 -2.91 -8.30 3.46
C SER A 12 -1.60 -7.90 4.13
N ALA A 13 -1.57 -7.86 5.47
CA ALA A 13 -0.35 -7.70 6.26
C ALA A 13 0.54 -8.95 6.16
N LEU A 14 1.09 -9.22 4.97
CA LEU A 14 1.96 -10.36 4.72
C LEU A 14 3.38 -10.16 5.28
N ALA A 15 3.79 -8.93 5.59
CA ALA A 15 5.13 -8.66 6.12
C ALA A 15 5.30 -8.86 7.65
N ALA A 16 4.24 -8.78 8.46
CA ALA A 16 4.38 -8.76 9.93
C ALA A 16 4.63 -10.14 10.59
N GLY A 17 4.84 -11.21 9.80
CA GLY A 17 4.72 -12.59 10.29
C GLY A 17 5.98 -13.45 10.35
N LEU A 18 7.12 -13.07 9.76
CA LEU A 18 8.10 -14.11 9.39
C LEU A 18 9.58 -13.75 9.54
N LEU A 19 10.02 -13.56 10.79
CA LEU A 19 11.46 -13.62 11.15
C LEU A 19 11.72 -14.43 12.41
N LEU A 20 11.15 -15.65 12.49
CA LEU A 20 11.58 -16.64 13.48
C LEU A 20 11.57 -18.04 12.87
N LEU A 21 12.78 -18.56 12.58
CA LEU A 21 13.27 -19.92 12.89
C LEU A 21 14.13 -20.51 11.76
N THR A 22 15.46 -20.37 11.87
CA THR A 22 16.41 -21.43 11.50
C THR A 22 17.65 -21.41 12.40
N SER A 23 17.48 -21.73 13.70
CA SER A 23 18.62 -22.20 14.51
C SER A 23 18.74 -23.72 14.41
N CYS A 24 19.77 -24.16 13.71
CA CYS A 24 20.56 -25.37 13.94
C CYS A 24 19.82 -26.73 14.05
N ALA A 25 19.75 -27.46 12.94
CA ALA A 25 19.68 -28.91 12.97
C ALA A 25 21.09 -29.49 13.18
N THR A 26 21.27 -30.23 14.26
CA THR A 26 22.45 -31.06 14.56
C THR A 26 22.42 -32.37 13.77
N VAL A 27 23.48 -32.67 13.01
CA VAL A 27 23.87 -34.03 12.61
C VAL A 27 25.40 -34.16 12.68
N SER A 28 25.84 -35.28 13.23
CA SER A 28 27.18 -35.68 13.68
C SER A 28 28.30 -35.81 12.63
N ASP A 29 29.51 -35.47 13.07
CA ASP A 29 30.85 -36.08 12.91
C ASP A 29 31.19 -36.88 11.63
N GLU A 30 32.04 -36.32 10.74
CA GLU A 30 33.52 -36.46 10.71
C GLU A 30 34.13 -35.74 9.47
N PRO A 31 35.43 -35.36 9.49
CA PRO A 31 35.94 -34.20 8.73
C PRO A 31 36.48 -34.55 7.33
N ALA A 32 36.18 -33.69 6.35
CA ALA A 32 36.85 -33.68 5.05
C ALA A 32 37.78 -32.46 4.96
N ALA A 33 38.90 -32.67 4.28
CA ALA A 33 40.09 -31.82 4.30
C ALA A 33 39.85 -30.36 3.88
N ASP A 34 40.47 -29.50 4.66
CA ASP A 34 40.55 -28.05 4.55
C ASP A 34 41.18 -27.62 3.21
N LEU A 35 40.36 -27.03 2.33
CA LEU A 35 40.79 -26.17 1.23
C LEU A 35 40.10 -24.81 1.44
N ALA A 36 40.53 -24.11 2.49
CA ALA A 36 40.17 -22.71 2.68
C ALA A 36 40.57 -21.89 1.45
N LEU A 37 39.57 -21.44 0.70
CA LEU A 37 39.71 -20.31 -0.21
C LEU A 37 40.14 -19.10 0.64
N PRO A 38 41.10 -18.27 0.17
CA PRO A 38 41.53 -17.11 0.93
C PRO A 38 40.33 -16.21 1.20
N SER A 39 40.14 -15.85 2.47
CA SER A 39 39.14 -14.85 2.85
C SER A 39 39.46 -13.53 2.14
N PRO A 40 38.44 -12.84 1.61
CA PRO A 40 38.64 -11.57 0.92
C PRO A 40 39.35 -10.60 1.86
N THR A 41 40.29 -9.85 1.27
CA THR A 41 41.04 -8.84 2.02
C THR A 41 40.11 -7.70 2.47
N ALA A 42 40.52 -6.91 3.46
CA ALA A 42 39.73 -5.75 3.90
C ALA A 42 39.48 -4.73 2.78
N GLU A 43 40.35 -4.67 1.77
CA GLU A 43 40.16 -3.87 0.55
C GLU A 43 39.14 -4.50 -0.41
N GLU A 44 39.09 -5.84 -0.55
CA GLU A 44 38.02 -6.51 -1.28
C GLU A 44 36.68 -6.37 -0.56
N MET A 45 36.65 -6.47 0.77
CA MET A 45 35.43 -6.24 1.54
C MET A 45 34.92 -4.79 1.40
N ALA A 46 35.82 -3.80 1.42
CA ALA A 46 35.46 -2.41 1.18
C ALA A 46 34.98 -2.16 -0.25
N ALA A 47 35.56 -2.85 -1.25
CA ALA A 47 35.11 -2.78 -2.64
C ALA A 47 33.76 -3.48 -2.85
N ILE A 48 33.45 -4.55 -2.12
CA ILE A 48 32.14 -5.21 -2.12
C ILE A 48 31.10 -4.32 -1.40
N GLU A 49 31.46 -3.64 -0.32
CA GLU A 49 30.58 -2.64 0.32
C GLU A 49 30.35 -1.40 -0.57
N GLU A 50 31.36 -0.94 -1.32
CA GLU A 50 31.20 0.12 -2.33
C GLU A 50 30.37 -0.34 -3.55
N GLU A 51 30.52 -1.58 -4.02
CA GLU A 51 29.71 -2.13 -5.12
C GLU A 51 28.26 -2.39 -4.70
N VAL A 52 28.01 -2.87 -3.47
CA VAL A 52 26.65 -3.00 -2.90
C VAL A 52 26.02 -1.63 -2.67
N SER A 53 26.82 -0.61 -2.34
CA SER A 53 26.40 0.79 -2.24
C SER A 53 26.15 1.47 -3.60
N SER A 54 26.45 0.81 -4.72
CA SER A 54 26.34 1.39 -6.07
C SER A 54 25.07 1.02 -6.84
N LYS A 55 24.23 0.12 -6.30
CA LYS A 55 22.86 -0.01 -6.79
C LYS A 55 22.06 1.19 -6.28
N PRO A 56 21.39 1.98 -7.14
CA PRO A 56 20.60 3.08 -6.66
C PRO A 56 19.50 2.52 -5.74
N GLY A 57 19.54 2.95 -4.48
CA GLY A 57 18.69 2.40 -3.42
C GLY A 57 17.24 2.78 -3.65
N PHE A 58 16.34 1.86 -3.32
CA PHE A 58 14.91 2.16 -3.26
C PHE A 58 14.64 3.30 -2.29
N ALA A 59 13.54 4.02 -2.50
CA ALA A 59 13.06 4.95 -1.50
C ALA A 59 12.62 4.15 -0.27
N GLU A 60 13.36 4.32 0.82
CA GLU A 60 13.08 3.67 2.11
C GLU A 60 12.64 4.68 3.17
N VAL A 61 12.68 5.98 2.88
CA VAL A 61 12.31 7.04 3.81
C VAL A 61 11.35 8.00 3.13
N LEU A 62 10.44 8.61 3.90
CA LEU A 62 9.52 9.65 3.45
C LEU A 62 10.23 11.02 3.30
N ASP A 63 11.28 11.08 2.48
CA ASP A 63 12.03 12.32 2.19
C ASP A 63 11.62 12.91 0.83
N CYS A 64 10.39 13.40 0.75
CA CYS A 64 9.86 13.93 -0.50
C CYS A 64 10.26 15.40 -0.73
N PRO A 65 10.49 15.79 -2.00
CA PRO A 65 10.87 17.16 -2.31
C PRO A 65 9.77 18.13 -1.89
N LYS A 66 10.20 19.31 -1.42
CA LYS A 66 9.29 20.41 -1.09
C LYS A 66 8.46 20.75 -2.31
N SER A 67 7.17 20.47 -2.18
CA SER A 67 6.18 20.68 -3.23
C SER A 67 5.35 21.92 -2.91
N PRO A 68 4.90 22.69 -3.93
CA PRO A 68 3.91 23.74 -3.70
C PRO A 68 2.69 23.11 -3.03
N ILE A 69 2.21 23.73 -1.96
CA ILE A 69 1.04 23.25 -1.21
C ILE A 69 -0.16 23.33 -2.17
N PRO A 70 -0.80 22.20 -2.54
CA PRO A 70 -2.07 22.24 -3.25
C PRO A 70 -3.10 23.01 -2.42
N GLU A 71 -4.13 23.60 -3.03
CA GLU A 71 -5.19 24.28 -2.27
C GLU A 71 -5.99 23.34 -1.33
N SER A 72 -5.71 22.03 -1.33
CA SER A 72 -6.39 21.02 -0.50
C SER A 72 -5.87 20.98 0.95
N GLN A 73 -6.83 20.77 1.86
CA GLN A 73 -6.68 20.91 3.31
C GLN A 73 -6.21 19.61 3.95
N LEU A 74 -4.92 19.26 3.82
CA LEU A 74 -4.37 18.17 4.65
C LEU A 74 -4.45 18.59 6.13
N SER A 75 -5.21 17.84 6.91
CA SER A 75 -5.21 17.91 8.38
C SER A 75 -4.41 16.74 8.93
N LEU A 76 -3.37 17.00 9.71
CA LEU A 76 -2.48 15.95 10.22
C LEU A 76 -2.68 15.74 11.73
N VAL A 77 -2.85 14.48 12.11
CA VAL A 77 -2.71 13.99 13.50
C VAL A 77 -1.57 12.99 13.49
N ASN A 78 -0.39 13.41 13.95
CA ASN A 78 0.80 12.59 13.95
C ASN A 78 1.28 12.30 15.38
N PHE A 79 1.36 11.03 15.72
CA PHE A 79 1.98 10.54 16.95
C PHE A 79 3.18 9.63 16.68
N SER A 80 3.58 9.47 15.42
CA SER A 80 4.78 8.74 15.03
C SER A 80 6.04 9.58 15.25
N ASP A 81 7.20 8.96 15.06
CA ASP A 81 8.49 9.64 15.16
C ASP A 81 8.88 10.37 13.85
N TYR A 82 8.07 10.25 12.79
CA TYR A 82 8.30 10.97 11.53
C TYR A 82 7.99 12.47 11.68
N PRO A 83 8.83 13.37 11.15
CA PRO A 83 8.55 14.80 11.12
C PRO A 83 7.28 15.14 10.33
N ASP A 84 6.46 16.06 10.86
CA ASP A 84 5.24 16.51 10.19
C ASP A 84 5.51 17.08 8.80
N ASP A 85 6.62 17.79 8.61
CA ASP A 85 6.96 18.39 7.32
C ASP A 85 7.35 17.36 6.26
N GLU A 86 8.01 16.26 6.65
CA GLU A 86 8.28 15.12 5.76
C GLU A 86 6.97 14.47 5.28
N ILE A 87 6.05 14.18 6.21
CA ILE A 87 4.73 13.63 5.90
C ILE A 87 3.95 14.55 4.95
N VAL A 88 3.89 15.85 5.27
CA VAL A 88 3.18 16.85 4.46
C VAL A 88 3.81 16.99 3.07
N ASN A 89 5.15 17.00 2.98
CA ASN A 89 5.84 17.06 1.68
C ASN A 89 5.52 15.82 0.84
N CYS A 90 5.51 14.62 1.42
CA CYS A 90 5.17 13.40 0.69
C CYS A 90 3.71 13.34 0.25
N PHE A 91 2.78 13.78 1.09
CA PHE A 91 1.40 13.93 0.67
C PHE A 91 1.28 14.89 -0.53
N ASN A 92 1.93 16.05 -0.47
CA ASN A 92 1.89 17.03 -1.55
C ASN A 92 2.59 16.54 -2.83
N PHE A 93 3.67 15.77 -2.68
CA PHE A 93 4.37 15.15 -3.78
C PHE A 93 3.46 14.20 -4.57
N ALA A 94 2.71 13.34 -3.87
CA ALA A 94 1.69 12.49 -4.49
C ALA A 94 0.50 13.28 -5.04
N ALA A 95 -0.05 14.23 -4.26
CA ALA A 95 -1.20 15.03 -4.67
C ALA A 95 -0.95 15.84 -5.96
N ASN A 96 0.30 16.27 -6.19
CA ASN A 96 0.68 16.98 -7.42
C ASN A 96 0.66 16.12 -8.69
N LYS A 97 0.59 14.78 -8.56
CA LYS A 97 0.37 13.89 -9.69
C LYS A 97 -1.09 13.79 -10.09
N ILE A 98 -1.99 14.01 -9.14
CA ILE A 98 -3.42 13.86 -9.34
C ILE A 98 -3.96 15.05 -10.14
N ALA A 99 -4.71 14.77 -11.21
CA ALA A 99 -5.20 15.79 -12.13
C ALA A 99 -6.08 16.84 -11.43
N GLU A 100 -6.95 16.40 -10.53
CA GLU A 100 -7.79 17.28 -9.71
C GLU A 100 -8.02 16.67 -8.32
N MET A 101 -7.55 17.34 -7.26
CA MET A 101 -7.88 16.97 -5.89
C MET A 101 -9.27 17.49 -5.51
N GLN A 102 -10.27 16.61 -5.45
CA GLN A 102 -11.65 16.97 -5.12
C GLN A 102 -12.02 16.75 -3.64
N THR A 103 -11.09 16.24 -2.84
CA THR A 103 -11.28 15.83 -1.45
C THR A 103 -10.41 16.63 -0.49
N ASP A 104 -10.95 16.89 0.71
CA ASP A 104 -10.14 17.24 1.87
C ASP A 104 -9.69 15.94 2.53
N VAL A 105 -8.47 15.92 3.08
CA VAL A 105 -7.88 14.71 3.65
C VAL A 105 -7.45 14.97 5.09
N MET A 106 -7.88 14.13 6.01
CA MET A 106 -7.27 13.99 7.33
C MET A 106 -6.36 12.77 7.36
N MET A 107 -5.10 12.95 7.72
CA MET A 107 -4.17 11.85 7.92
C MET A 107 -3.94 11.64 9.41
N ILE A 108 -4.06 10.39 9.84
CA ILE A 108 -3.81 9.96 11.21
C ILE A 108 -2.68 8.93 11.19
N MET A 109 -1.53 9.30 11.76
CA MET A 109 -0.37 8.41 11.87
C MET A 109 -0.07 8.14 13.33
N TYR A 110 0.11 6.87 13.69
CA TYR A 110 0.45 6.50 15.07
C TYR A 110 1.32 5.26 15.16
N PRO A 111 2.20 5.15 16.17
CA PRO A 111 3.02 3.98 16.37
C PRO A 111 2.22 2.85 17.01
N VAL A 112 2.60 1.61 16.70
CA VAL A 112 2.21 0.40 17.43
C VAL A 112 3.46 -0.30 17.98
N GLY A 113 3.29 -1.08 19.05
CA GLY A 113 4.38 -1.87 19.63
C GLY A 113 4.64 -3.17 18.87
N PRO A 114 5.32 -4.15 19.48
CA PRO A 114 5.57 -5.45 18.87
C PRO A 114 4.31 -6.19 18.41
N PHE A 115 4.44 -6.98 17.34
CA PHE A 115 3.37 -7.81 16.80
C PHE A 115 2.88 -8.87 17.81
N LEU A 116 1.57 -9.07 17.87
CA LEU A 116 0.92 -10.04 18.76
C LEU A 116 0.13 -11.11 18.01
N SER A 117 -0.64 -10.73 16.99
CA SER A 117 -1.50 -11.65 16.25
C SER A 117 -1.94 -11.13 14.90
N GLY A 118 -2.24 -12.04 13.96
CA GLY A 118 -2.68 -11.67 12.61
C GLY A 118 -3.98 -10.87 12.55
N GLU A 119 -4.86 -11.01 13.54
CA GLU A 119 -6.03 -10.13 13.73
C GLU A 119 -6.05 -9.61 15.17
N VAL A 120 -6.48 -8.37 15.35
CA VAL A 120 -6.63 -7.75 16.67
C VAL A 120 -7.69 -8.48 17.51
N LYS A 121 -7.35 -8.78 18.77
CA LYS A 121 -8.23 -9.53 19.67
C LYS A 121 -9.35 -8.65 20.22
N ASN A 122 -10.53 -9.23 20.42
CA ASN A 122 -11.72 -8.56 20.98
C ASN A 122 -12.13 -7.30 20.21
N ASN A 123 -11.87 -7.28 18.90
CA ASN A 123 -12.19 -6.17 18.03
C ASN A 123 -13.71 -5.99 17.89
N ASP A 124 -14.20 -4.88 18.45
CA ASP A 124 -15.58 -4.42 18.37
C ASP A 124 -15.74 -3.18 17.48
N THR A 125 -14.76 -2.94 16.60
CA THR A 125 -14.76 -1.85 15.62
C THR A 125 -15.04 -2.35 14.20
N ASP A 126 -15.30 -1.40 13.31
CA ASP A 126 -15.43 -1.66 11.86
C ASP A 126 -14.09 -1.92 11.18
N TYR A 127 -12.99 -1.50 11.81
CA TYR A 127 -11.65 -1.73 11.30
C TYR A 127 -11.25 -3.20 11.43
N ARG A 128 -10.42 -3.66 10.50
CA ARG A 128 -9.77 -4.98 10.50
C ARG A 128 -8.27 -4.78 10.44
N GLY A 129 -7.50 -5.75 10.91
CA GLY A 129 -6.05 -5.67 10.84
C GLY A 129 -5.33 -6.39 11.99
N PRO A 130 -4.01 -6.54 11.84
CA PRO A 130 -3.17 -7.20 12.84
C PRO A 130 -3.21 -6.52 14.21
N GLY A 131 -3.04 -7.33 15.24
CA GLY A 131 -2.92 -6.89 16.62
C GLY A 131 -1.46 -6.76 17.04
N PHE A 132 -1.15 -5.65 17.69
CA PHE A 132 0.14 -5.27 18.25
C PHE A 132 -0.01 -4.87 19.71
N GLU A 133 1.12 -4.69 20.41
CA GLU A 133 1.09 -4.07 21.73
C GLU A 133 0.63 -2.59 21.61
N PRO A 134 -0.42 -2.16 22.34
CA PRO A 134 -0.87 -0.78 22.29
C PRO A 134 0.13 0.12 23.03
N VAL A 135 0.61 1.16 22.36
CA VAL A 135 1.61 2.11 22.90
C VAL A 135 1.05 3.52 23.12
N LEU A 136 -0.08 3.86 22.49
CA LEU A 136 -0.70 5.18 22.65
C LEU A 136 -1.33 5.34 24.03
N THR A 137 -1.11 6.50 24.65
CA THR A 137 -1.75 6.92 25.90
C THR A 137 -3.24 7.24 25.71
N ALA A 138 -4.01 7.28 26.79
CA ALA A 138 -5.42 7.70 26.75
C ALA A 138 -5.58 9.11 26.15
N ASP A 139 -4.75 10.07 26.58
CA ASP A 139 -4.80 11.46 26.10
C ASP A 139 -4.52 11.56 24.59
N GLN A 140 -3.57 10.78 24.06
CA GLN A 140 -3.31 10.72 22.62
C GLN A 140 -4.51 10.16 21.85
N ARG A 141 -5.13 9.09 22.35
CA ARG A 141 -6.32 8.50 21.72
C ARG A 141 -7.53 9.45 21.79
N ASP A 142 -7.71 10.18 22.88
CA ASP A 142 -8.77 11.18 23.02
C ASP A 142 -8.55 12.38 22.08
N SER A 143 -7.29 12.81 21.93
CA SER A 143 -6.90 13.85 20.96
C SER A 143 -7.15 13.39 19.53
N MET A 144 -6.83 12.13 19.21
CA MET A 144 -7.10 11.53 17.89
C MET A 144 -8.59 11.51 17.57
N ALA A 145 -9.41 10.99 18.49
CA ALA A 145 -10.87 10.96 18.34
C ALA A 145 -11.44 12.37 18.16
N SER A 146 -11.06 13.30 19.03
CA SER A 146 -11.56 14.68 19.01
C SER A 146 -11.20 15.41 17.72
N SER A 147 -10.02 15.14 17.16
CA SER A 147 -9.58 15.71 15.89
C SER A 147 -10.42 15.20 14.72
N LEU A 148 -10.64 13.88 14.65
CA LEU A 148 -11.46 13.28 13.60
C LEU A 148 -12.92 13.72 13.70
N GLU A 149 -13.47 13.80 14.91
CA GLU A 149 -14.83 14.28 15.15
C GLU A 149 -14.98 15.74 14.68
N SER A 150 -14.08 16.62 15.09
CA SER A 150 -14.09 18.04 14.71
C SER A 150 -13.94 18.24 13.19
N TYR A 151 -13.19 17.36 12.53
CA TYR A 151 -12.99 17.38 11.09
C TYR A 151 -14.23 16.94 10.30
N LEU A 152 -14.95 15.92 10.78
CA LEU A 152 -16.11 15.35 10.08
C LEU A 152 -17.42 16.06 10.43
N GLU A 153 -17.62 16.49 11.67
CA GLU A 153 -18.91 17.00 12.17
C GLU A 153 -19.52 18.12 11.29
N PRO A 154 -18.75 19.14 10.83
CA PRO A 154 -19.32 20.23 10.04
C PRO A 154 -19.95 19.80 8.72
N ALA A 155 -19.44 18.72 8.09
CA ALA A 155 -19.86 18.26 6.77
C ALA A 155 -20.76 17.02 6.83
N CYS A 156 -20.48 16.11 7.77
CA CYS A 156 -21.11 14.80 7.89
C CYS A 156 -22.14 14.69 9.01
N GLY A 157 -22.18 15.65 9.93
CA GLY A 157 -23.05 15.65 11.10
C GLY A 157 -22.49 14.87 12.28
N GLY A 158 -22.92 15.26 13.49
CA GLY A 158 -22.35 14.77 14.75
C GLY A 158 -22.42 13.25 14.94
N GLU A 159 -23.54 12.60 14.63
CA GLU A 159 -23.67 11.14 14.85
C GLU A 159 -22.64 10.34 14.04
N PHE A 160 -22.41 10.71 12.77
CA PHE A 160 -21.39 10.08 11.93
C PHE A 160 -19.98 10.38 12.44
N ALA A 161 -19.71 11.64 12.78
CA ALA A 161 -18.41 12.08 13.26
C ALA A 161 -18.01 11.38 14.58
N THR A 162 -18.90 11.38 15.58
CA THR A 162 -18.69 10.69 16.86
C THR A 162 -18.51 9.19 16.66
N TYR A 163 -19.27 8.58 15.74
CA TYR A 163 -19.11 7.15 15.44
C TYR A 163 -17.70 6.85 14.94
N GLN A 164 -17.23 7.55 13.89
CA GLN A 164 -15.91 7.30 13.30
C GLN A 164 -14.78 7.61 14.29
N ALA A 165 -14.89 8.70 15.06
CA ALA A 165 -13.94 9.06 16.11
C ALA A 165 -13.79 7.93 17.15
N ARG A 166 -14.92 7.34 17.57
CA ARG A 166 -14.91 6.19 18.48
C ARG A 166 -14.25 4.97 17.83
N GLN A 167 -14.52 4.67 16.55
CA GLN A 167 -13.92 3.52 15.87
C GLN A 167 -12.40 3.61 15.88
N VAL A 168 -11.84 4.78 15.53
CA VAL A 168 -10.39 4.98 15.43
C VAL A 168 -9.72 4.88 16.79
N SER A 169 -10.22 5.60 17.79
CA SER A 169 -9.66 5.57 19.14
C SER A 169 -9.76 4.18 19.77
N ARG A 170 -10.87 3.47 19.56
CA ARG A 170 -11.05 2.10 20.05
C ARG A 170 -10.10 1.11 19.38
N PHE A 171 -9.89 1.21 18.07
CA PHE A 171 -8.99 0.32 17.36
C PHE A 171 -7.53 0.50 17.83
N ALA A 172 -7.10 1.75 18.00
CA ALA A 172 -5.81 2.09 18.57
C ALA A 172 -5.65 1.62 20.03
N GLU A 173 -6.70 1.70 20.85
CA GLU A 173 -6.72 1.18 22.23
C GLU A 173 -6.46 -0.33 22.28
N LEU A 174 -6.99 -1.07 21.30
CA LEU A 174 -6.82 -2.52 21.19
C LEU A 174 -5.46 -2.91 20.60
N GLY A 175 -4.62 -1.95 20.22
CA GLY A 175 -3.34 -2.18 19.54
C GLY A 175 -3.53 -2.61 18.08
N GLY A 176 -4.63 -2.20 17.44
CA GLY A 176 -4.86 -2.50 16.04
C GLY A 176 -3.87 -1.73 15.15
N GLY A 177 -3.13 -2.45 14.32
CA GLY A 177 -2.38 -1.87 13.20
C GLY A 177 -3.29 -1.73 11.99
N GLN A 178 -3.28 -0.55 11.37
CA GLN A 178 -4.15 -0.22 10.25
C GLN A 178 -3.39 0.49 9.12
N GLN A 179 -3.76 0.13 7.89
CA GLN A 179 -3.47 0.87 6.66
C GLN A 179 -4.82 0.96 5.94
N VAL A 180 -5.48 2.10 6.05
CA VAL A 180 -6.80 2.27 5.42
C VAL A 180 -7.10 3.73 5.13
N ALA A 181 -7.83 3.97 4.04
CA ALA A 181 -8.55 5.21 3.81
C ALA A 181 -10.07 5.00 3.93
N GLY A 182 -10.73 5.98 4.56
CA GLY A 182 -12.17 6.08 4.68
C GLY A 182 -12.72 7.34 4.01
N GLY A 183 -14.03 7.33 3.75
CA GLY A 183 -14.72 8.46 3.17
C GLY A 183 -16.10 8.68 3.75
N GLY A 184 -16.50 9.94 3.82
CA GLY A 184 -17.86 10.33 4.17
C GLY A 184 -18.86 9.99 3.05
N GLY A 185 -20.15 10.00 3.39
CA GLY A 185 -21.22 9.77 2.43
C GLY A 185 -22.53 10.44 2.85
N GLY A 186 -23.53 10.38 1.96
CA GLY A 186 -24.89 10.89 2.22
C GLY A 186 -25.14 12.33 1.76
N SER A 187 -24.17 13.24 1.90
CA SER A 187 -24.20 14.59 1.33
C SER A 187 -22.96 14.85 0.46
N ASP A 188 -23.06 15.78 -0.50
CA ASP A 188 -21.92 16.16 -1.36
C ASP A 188 -20.76 16.74 -0.55
N GLU A 189 -21.04 17.47 0.53
CA GLU A 189 -20.01 18.02 1.43
C GLU A 189 -19.31 16.92 2.22
N CYS A 190 -20.06 15.95 2.76
CA CYS A 190 -19.48 14.82 3.47
C CYS A 190 -18.70 13.89 2.54
N ALA A 191 -19.15 13.71 1.29
CA ALA A 191 -18.45 12.89 0.29
C ALA A 191 -17.05 13.43 -0.07
N LYS A 192 -16.81 14.73 0.13
CA LYS A 192 -15.50 15.36 -0.04
C LYS A 192 -14.57 15.16 1.15
N LYS A 193 -15.06 14.72 2.31
CA LYS A 193 -14.24 14.44 3.49
C LYS A 193 -13.67 13.03 3.41
N ARG A 194 -12.35 12.93 3.30
CA ARG A 194 -11.59 11.67 3.38
C ARG A 194 -10.70 11.67 4.60
N TRP A 195 -10.42 10.49 5.11
CA TRP A 195 -9.39 10.30 6.12
C TRP A 195 -8.59 9.05 5.82
N MET A 196 -7.35 9.01 6.26
CA MET A 196 -6.52 7.81 6.21
C MET A 196 -5.85 7.58 7.56
N ILE A 197 -5.63 6.30 7.85
CA ILE A 197 -5.00 5.84 9.08
C ILE A 197 -3.82 4.97 8.67
N LEU A 198 -2.65 5.33 9.15
CA LEU A 198 -1.42 4.58 8.94
C LEU A 198 -0.73 4.33 10.27
N SER A 199 -0.78 3.09 10.74
CA SER A 199 -0.02 2.66 11.91
C SER A 199 1.42 2.33 11.52
N ILE A 200 2.37 2.79 12.33
CA ILE A 200 3.80 2.52 12.15
C ILE A 200 4.22 1.45 13.17
N ASP A 201 4.41 0.22 12.70
CA ASP A 201 4.99 -0.85 13.51
C ASP A 201 6.51 -0.72 13.60
N PRO A 202 7.18 -1.46 14.51
CA PRO A 202 8.62 -1.34 14.71
C PRO A 202 9.47 -1.67 13.46
N ASP A 203 9.00 -2.56 12.58
CA ASP A 203 9.72 -2.93 11.36
C ASP A 203 9.63 -1.79 10.31
N ARG A 204 8.55 -1.01 10.37
CA ARG A 204 8.34 0.18 9.52
C ARG A 204 8.76 1.50 10.14
N ALA A 205 9.28 1.50 11.37
CA ALA A 205 9.74 2.72 12.05
C ALA A 205 11.12 3.20 11.55
N GLY A 206 11.86 2.35 10.81
CA GLY A 206 13.12 2.69 10.16
C GLY A 206 12.97 2.90 8.65
N PRO A 207 14.09 2.95 7.90
CA PRO A 207 14.06 2.87 6.45
C PRO A 207 13.30 1.61 6.01
N SER A 208 12.19 1.80 5.31
CA SER A 208 11.27 0.75 4.88
C SER A 208 10.67 1.11 3.53
N LYS A 209 11.05 0.35 2.49
CA LYS A 209 10.39 0.40 1.17
C LYS A 209 8.88 0.19 1.32
N GLU A 210 8.48 -0.76 2.16
CA GLU A 210 7.08 -1.08 2.40
C GLU A 210 6.32 0.13 2.94
N LEU A 211 6.89 0.88 3.90
CA LEU A 211 6.28 2.10 4.41
C LEU A 211 6.04 3.12 3.28
N VAL A 212 7.06 3.37 2.44
CA VAL A 212 6.96 4.35 1.35
C VAL A 212 5.86 3.96 0.36
N THR A 213 5.84 2.70 -0.08
CA THR A 213 4.82 2.22 -1.02
C THR A 213 3.42 2.22 -0.40
N THR A 214 3.29 1.80 0.86
CA THR A 214 2.03 1.83 1.61
C THR A 214 1.53 3.26 1.79
N PHE A 215 2.41 4.20 2.14
CA PHE A 215 2.04 5.59 2.33
C PHE A 215 1.38 6.15 1.06
N PHE A 216 2.00 5.96 -0.10
CA PHE A 216 1.46 6.45 -1.37
C PHE A 216 0.22 5.68 -1.81
N HIS A 217 0.15 4.37 -1.55
CA HIS A 217 -1.06 3.55 -1.76
C HIS A 217 -2.26 4.13 -1.01
N GLU A 218 -2.11 4.38 0.30
CA GLU A 218 -3.19 4.92 1.11
C GLU A 218 -3.56 6.36 0.74
N VAL A 219 -2.58 7.20 0.38
CA VAL A 219 -2.84 8.53 -0.16
C VAL A 219 -3.69 8.42 -1.43
N PHE A 220 -3.41 7.47 -2.31
CA PHE A 220 -4.20 7.28 -3.53
C PHE A 220 -5.65 6.90 -3.24
N HIS A 221 -5.93 6.06 -2.24
CA HIS A 221 -7.32 5.76 -1.85
C HIS A 221 -8.12 7.00 -1.42
N THR A 222 -7.46 8.07 -0.95
CA THR A 222 -8.13 9.35 -0.63
C THR A 222 -8.62 10.11 -1.86
N VAL A 223 -8.14 9.77 -3.05
CA VAL A 223 -8.56 10.38 -4.32
C VAL A 223 -9.51 9.51 -5.11
N GLN A 224 -9.46 8.19 -4.92
CA GLN A 224 -10.38 7.28 -5.58
C GLN A 224 -11.82 7.52 -5.12
N ALA A 225 -12.76 7.49 -6.05
CA ALA A 225 -14.18 7.53 -5.70
C ALA A 225 -14.54 6.29 -4.85
N SER A 226 -15.39 6.49 -3.84
CA SER A 226 -15.79 5.40 -2.94
C SER A 226 -16.43 4.26 -3.75
N PRO A 227 -15.96 2.99 -3.61
CA PRO A 227 -16.56 1.86 -4.30
C PRO A 227 -18.04 1.71 -3.91
N GLY A 228 -18.95 1.66 -4.89
CA GLY A 228 -20.37 1.57 -4.61
C GLY A 228 -21.25 1.70 -5.85
N PRO A 229 -22.59 1.72 -5.71
CA PRO A 229 -23.52 1.79 -6.85
C PRO A 229 -23.31 3.00 -7.77
N SER A 230 -22.60 4.03 -7.29
CA SER A 230 -22.24 5.25 -8.00
C SER A 230 -20.84 5.22 -8.64
N CYS A 231 -20.03 4.21 -8.35
CA CYS A 231 -18.68 4.03 -8.88
C CYS A 231 -18.45 2.55 -9.22
N ASN A 232 -18.73 2.21 -10.48
CA ASN A 232 -18.33 0.95 -11.08
C ASN A 232 -17.38 1.30 -12.23
N TYR A 233 -16.14 0.81 -12.18
CA TYR A 233 -15.21 0.91 -13.30
C TYR A 233 -15.89 0.38 -14.54
N SER A 234 -16.13 1.29 -15.49
CA SER A 234 -16.87 0.98 -16.70
C SER A 234 -16.23 -0.22 -17.41
N GLY A 235 -17.05 -1.15 -17.90
CA GLY A 235 -16.59 -2.40 -18.51
C GLY A 235 -16.38 -3.56 -17.53
N ALA A 236 -16.07 -3.29 -16.26
CA ALA A 236 -15.76 -4.33 -15.28
C ALA A 236 -17.02 -4.97 -14.64
N PRO A 237 -17.03 -6.30 -14.42
CA PRO A 237 -18.03 -6.96 -13.58
C PRO A 237 -18.05 -6.43 -12.12
N GLU A 238 -19.15 -6.69 -11.40
CA GLU A 238 -19.31 -6.24 -10.00
C GLU A 238 -18.26 -6.86 -9.07
N ASP A 239 -17.91 -8.13 -9.29
CA ASP A 239 -16.92 -8.86 -8.48
C ASP A 239 -15.48 -8.39 -8.74
N ASP A 240 -15.27 -7.58 -9.79
CA ASP A 240 -13.95 -7.09 -10.21
C ASP A 240 -13.63 -5.68 -9.70
N GLN A 241 -14.63 -4.97 -9.18
CA GLN A 241 -14.47 -3.59 -8.72
C GLN A 241 -13.42 -3.46 -7.61
N PHE A 242 -13.38 -4.44 -6.71
CA PHE A 242 -12.51 -4.41 -5.54
C PHE A 242 -11.03 -4.50 -5.92
N TRP A 243 -10.63 -5.51 -6.70
CA TRP A 243 -9.22 -5.68 -7.05
C TRP A 243 -8.74 -4.53 -7.94
N ILE A 244 -9.57 -3.99 -8.84
CA ILE A 244 -9.19 -2.86 -9.69
C ILE A 244 -8.86 -1.64 -8.82
N HIS A 245 -9.67 -1.41 -7.78
CA HIS A 245 -9.48 -0.31 -6.83
C HIS A 245 -8.15 -0.46 -6.07
N GLU A 246 -7.89 -1.62 -5.47
CA GLU A 246 -6.63 -1.91 -4.76
C GLU A 246 -5.41 -1.87 -5.68
N ALA A 247 -5.53 -2.47 -6.86
CA ALA A 247 -4.46 -2.52 -7.85
C ALA A 247 -4.01 -1.13 -8.28
N GLY A 248 -4.95 -0.18 -8.43
CA GLY A 248 -4.63 1.20 -8.78
C GLY A 248 -3.80 1.90 -7.72
N ALA A 249 -4.18 1.73 -6.45
CA ALA A 249 -3.44 2.29 -5.33
C ALA A 249 -2.03 1.70 -5.22
N SER A 250 -1.88 0.38 -5.39
CA SER A 250 -0.56 -0.26 -5.37
C SER A 250 0.30 0.12 -6.57
N PHE A 251 -0.29 0.19 -7.77
CA PHE A 251 0.39 0.65 -8.97
C PHE A 251 0.93 2.07 -8.78
N PHE A 252 0.07 2.99 -8.31
CA PHE A 252 0.46 4.36 -8.00
C PHE A 252 1.58 4.40 -6.94
N GLY A 253 1.46 3.63 -5.87
CA GLY A 253 2.46 3.60 -4.80
C GLY A 253 3.85 3.14 -5.27
N LEU A 254 3.91 2.15 -6.16
CA LEU A 254 5.15 1.67 -6.77
C LEU A 254 5.79 2.73 -7.67
N GLU A 255 5.01 3.36 -8.55
CA GLU A 255 5.50 4.41 -9.45
C GLU A 255 5.98 5.65 -8.67
N MET A 256 5.26 6.04 -7.61
CA MET A 256 5.68 7.14 -6.73
C MET A 256 6.98 6.82 -5.99
N ALA A 257 7.17 5.57 -5.55
CA ALA A 257 8.42 5.14 -4.93
C ALA A 257 9.60 5.19 -5.93
N ALA A 258 9.37 4.81 -7.19
CA ALA A 258 10.37 4.93 -8.25
C ALA A 258 10.76 6.40 -8.48
N GLU A 259 9.77 7.28 -8.62
CA GLU A 259 10.03 8.70 -8.85
C GLU A 259 10.71 9.37 -7.66
N LEU A 260 10.30 9.05 -6.43
CA LEU A 260 10.92 9.56 -5.21
C LEU A 260 12.41 9.21 -5.13
N ALA A 261 12.76 8.00 -5.58
CA ALA A 261 14.13 7.51 -5.60
C ALA A 261 14.95 7.94 -6.84
N ASP A 262 14.35 8.71 -7.77
CA ASP A 262 14.93 9.04 -9.09
C ASP A 262 15.38 7.77 -9.85
N LEU A 263 14.56 6.72 -9.79
CA LEU A 263 14.79 5.44 -10.42
C LEU A 263 13.98 5.29 -11.71
N ASP A 264 14.49 4.44 -12.61
CA ASP A 264 13.64 3.84 -13.64
C ASP A 264 12.56 2.99 -12.96
N SER A 265 11.30 3.20 -13.35
CA SER A 265 10.15 2.43 -12.84
C SER A 265 10.37 0.92 -12.96
N ASP A 266 11.07 0.46 -14.01
CA ASP A 266 11.31 -0.97 -14.24
C ASP A 266 12.10 -1.60 -13.09
N VAL A 267 13.02 -0.87 -12.47
CA VAL A 267 13.77 -1.36 -11.28
C VAL A 267 12.81 -1.66 -10.13
N VAL A 268 11.79 -0.81 -9.93
CA VAL A 268 10.82 -0.99 -8.85
C VAL A 268 9.85 -2.13 -9.14
N TRP A 269 9.43 -2.26 -10.40
CA TRP A 269 8.59 -3.36 -10.85
C TRP A 269 9.30 -4.70 -10.79
N ASP A 270 10.57 -4.76 -11.18
CA ASP A 270 11.39 -5.97 -11.11
C ASP A 270 11.48 -6.50 -9.68
N ASP A 271 11.71 -5.62 -8.70
CA ASP A 271 11.73 -6.01 -7.29
C ASP A 271 10.35 -6.46 -6.78
N HIS A 272 9.27 -5.76 -7.17
CA HIS A 272 7.90 -6.17 -6.82
C HIS A 272 7.54 -7.54 -7.41
N MET A 273 7.88 -7.77 -8.68
CA MET A 273 7.65 -9.04 -9.37
C MET A 273 8.51 -10.18 -8.81
N SER A 274 9.73 -9.87 -8.33
CA SER A 274 10.58 -10.78 -7.58
C SER A 274 9.95 -11.15 -6.24
N PHE A 275 9.50 -10.15 -5.46
CA PHE A 275 8.81 -10.36 -4.19
C PHE A 275 7.59 -11.27 -4.35
N VAL A 276 6.71 -10.97 -5.31
CA VAL A 276 5.51 -11.77 -5.57
C VAL A 276 5.86 -13.16 -6.11
N SER A 277 6.92 -13.31 -6.91
CA SER A 277 7.44 -14.62 -7.33
C SER A 277 7.90 -15.47 -6.16
N ASN A 278 8.58 -14.87 -5.18
CA ASN A 278 9.02 -15.57 -3.98
C ASN A 278 7.84 -16.06 -3.15
N LEU A 279 6.80 -15.24 -2.98
CA LEU A 279 5.56 -15.66 -2.29
C LEU A 279 4.88 -16.84 -3.00
N LEU A 280 4.83 -16.82 -4.34
CA LEU A 280 4.30 -17.93 -5.14
C LEU A 280 5.15 -19.20 -4.97
N GLY A 281 6.48 -19.08 -5.05
CA GLY A 281 7.43 -20.18 -4.89
C GLY A 281 7.37 -20.83 -3.51
N ASN A 282 7.17 -20.03 -2.48
CA ASN A 282 7.02 -20.46 -1.09
C ASN A 282 5.61 -20.96 -0.74
N GLN A 283 4.65 -20.87 -1.67
CA GLN A 283 3.24 -21.24 -1.46
C GLN A 283 2.54 -20.38 -0.40
N GLU A 284 3.02 -19.16 -0.17
CA GLU A 284 2.39 -18.17 0.72
C GLU A 284 1.17 -17.54 0.06
N ILE A 285 1.21 -17.42 -1.28
CA ILE A 285 0.07 -17.08 -2.13
C ILE A 285 -0.06 -18.11 -3.27
N SER A 286 -1.22 -18.12 -3.94
CA SER A 286 -1.43 -18.92 -5.16
C SER A 286 -1.57 -18.05 -6.39
N SER A 287 -1.40 -18.65 -7.58
CA SER A 287 -1.62 -17.99 -8.87
C SER A 287 -3.09 -17.61 -9.13
N LYS A 288 -4.02 -18.13 -8.31
CA LYS A 288 -5.41 -17.68 -8.39
C LYS A 288 -5.51 -16.20 -8.03
N PHE A 289 -6.31 -15.51 -8.83
CA PHE A 289 -6.57 -14.09 -8.69
C PHE A 289 -7.63 -13.81 -7.61
N GLU A 290 -7.26 -14.12 -6.37
CA GLU A 290 -8.04 -13.95 -5.15
C GLU A 290 -7.08 -13.64 -3.99
N ASP A 291 -7.61 -13.22 -2.84
CA ASP A 291 -6.81 -13.09 -1.62
C ASP A 291 -6.20 -14.43 -1.17
N PRO A 292 -5.04 -14.41 -0.50
CA PRO A 292 -4.27 -13.22 -0.08
C PRO A 292 -3.49 -12.55 -1.21
N GLY A 293 -3.17 -11.26 -1.01
CA GLY A 293 -2.29 -10.46 -1.87
C GLY A 293 -2.94 -9.88 -3.12
N ILE A 294 -4.25 -9.58 -3.08
CA ILE A 294 -4.99 -9.12 -4.26
C ILE A 294 -4.47 -7.78 -4.82
N ALA A 295 -3.93 -6.90 -3.96
CA ALA A 295 -3.40 -5.60 -4.35
C ALA A 295 -2.07 -5.76 -5.12
N GLU A 296 -1.19 -6.64 -4.65
CA GLU A 296 0.08 -6.98 -5.26
C GLU A 296 -0.11 -7.71 -6.59
N LYS A 297 -1.01 -8.70 -6.63
CA LYS A 297 -1.39 -9.40 -7.86
C LYS A 297 -2.05 -8.44 -8.86
N GLY A 298 -2.93 -7.59 -8.36
CA GLY A 298 -3.68 -6.64 -9.16
C GLY A 298 -2.80 -5.57 -9.80
N SER A 299 -1.82 -5.02 -9.08
CA SER A 299 -0.87 -4.06 -9.65
C SER A 299 -0.05 -4.65 -10.79
N ILE A 300 0.43 -5.90 -10.66
CA ILE A 300 1.09 -6.63 -11.76
C ILE A 300 0.13 -6.85 -12.94
N ALA A 301 -1.13 -7.17 -12.66
CA ALA A 301 -2.15 -7.31 -13.70
C ALA A 301 -2.41 -6.00 -14.46
N LEU A 302 -2.44 -4.85 -13.78
CA LEU A 302 -2.52 -3.54 -14.43
C LEU A 302 -1.27 -3.25 -15.26
N ARG A 303 -0.08 -3.59 -14.75
CA ARG A 303 1.18 -3.48 -15.50
C ARG A 303 1.15 -4.32 -16.79
N LEU A 304 0.64 -5.55 -16.73
CA LEU A 304 0.43 -6.37 -17.92
C LEU A 304 -0.49 -5.69 -18.95
N LEU A 305 -1.63 -5.15 -18.50
CA LEU A 305 -2.55 -4.43 -19.41
C LEU A 305 -1.89 -3.19 -20.02
N ALA A 306 -1.05 -2.48 -19.26
CA ALA A 306 -0.29 -1.34 -19.75
C ALA A 306 0.73 -1.73 -20.83
N GLU A 307 1.52 -2.79 -20.61
CA GLU A 307 2.51 -3.27 -21.58
C GLU A 307 1.87 -3.82 -22.86
N ARG A 308 0.64 -4.32 -22.76
CA ARG A 308 -0.20 -4.72 -23.91
C ARG A 308 -0.80 -3.52 -24.65
N GLY A 309 -0.58 -2.29 -24.18
CA GLY A 309 -1.16 -1.07 -24.74
C GLY A 309 -2.68 -0.96 -24.53
N GLN A 310 -3.22 -1.69 -23.56
CA GLN A 310 -4.66 -1.75 -23.27
C GLN A 310 -5.07 -0.85 -22.10
N LEU A 311 -4.11 -0.39 -21.30
CA LEU A 311 -4.30 0.54 -20.19
C LEU A 311 -3.34 1.72 -20.34
N ALA A 312 -3.85 2.96 -20.36
CA ALA A 312 -2.99 4.14 -20.32
C ALA A 312 -2.54 4.41 -18.88
N THR A 313 -1.24 4.23 -18.60
CA THR A 313 -0.65 4.43 -17.26
C THR A 313 -0.83 5.85 -16.74
N SER A 314 -0.84 6.84 -17.63
CA SER A 314 -1.07 8.25 -17.26
C SER A 314 -2.39 8.47 -16.54
N GLU A 315 -3.46 7.76 -16.92
CA GLU A 315 -4.78 7.92 -16.31
C GLU A 315 -4.92 7.16 -14.97
N VAL A 316 -4.05 6.16 -14.75
CA VAL A 316 -3.86 5.56 -13.43
C VAL A 316 -3.14 6.57 -12.54
N MET A 317 -2.03 7.11 -13.03
CA MET A 317 -1.16 8.01 -12.27
C MET A 317 -1.80 9.34 -11.93
N ASP A 318 -2.62 9.91 -12.81
CA ASP A 318 -3.31 11.17 -12.54
C ASP A 318 -4.65 11.00 -11.80
N GLY A 319 -5.01 9.76 -11.46
CA GLY A 319 -6.23 9.42 -10.73
C GLY A 319 -7.53 9.53 -11.53
N SER A 320 -7.51 10.03 -12.76
CA SER A 320 -8.73 10.30 -13.56
C SER A 320 -9.55 9.04 -13.84
N LEU A 321 -8.88 7.89 -14.01
CA LEU A 321 -9.53 6.58 -14.15
C LEU A 321 -10.38 6.23 -12.94
N TYR A 322 -9.93 6.61 -11.75
CA TYR A 322 -10.48 6.21 -10.45
C TYR A 322 -11.43 7.23 -9.83
N GLN A 323 -11.27 8.51 -10.17
CA GLN A 323 -12.15 9.57 -9.69
C GLN A 323 -13.54 9.54 -10.35
N ASN A 324 -13.57 9.16 -11.64
CA ASN A 324 -14.81 9.10 -12.43
C ASN A 324 -15.28 7.68 -12.73
N CYS A 325 -14.51 6.67 -12.29
CA CYS A 325 -14.84 5.24 -12.45
C CYS A 325 -15.15 4.84 -13.91
N GLY A 326 -14.53 5.51 -14.89
CA GLY A 326 -15.02 5.45 -16.27
C GLY A 326 -14.06 5.92 -17.35
N GLY A 327 -12.77 6.09 -17.04
CA GLY A 327 -11.78 6.56 -18.02
C GLY A 327 -11.53 5.59 -19.18
N GLN A 328 -11.55 4.27 -18.93
CA GLN A 328 -11.14 3.26 -19.93
C GLN A 328 -12.00 1.99 -19.89
N PRO A 329 -13.23 2.01 -20.43
CA PRO A 329 -14.09 0.83 -20.46
C PRO A 329 -13.52 -0.35 -21.24
N GLU A 330 -12.68 -0.09 -22.24
CA GLU A 330 -11.98 -1.12 -23.00
C GLU A 330 -10.91 -1.82 -22.16
N ALA A 331 -10.13 -1.07 -21.36
CA ALA A 331 -9.09 -1.62 -20.48
C ALA A 331 -9.66 -2.68 -19.52
N PHE A 332 -10.88 -2.41 -19.02
CA PHE A 332 -11.58 -3.30 -18.11
C PHE A 332 -12.72 -4.09 -18.76
N SER A 333 -12.67 -4.29 -20.08
CA SER A 333 -13.61 -5.18 -20.75
C SER A 333 -13.52 -6.62 -20.19
N PRO A 334 -14.59 -7.43 -20.27
CA PRO A 334 -14.56 -8.82 -19.76
C PRO A 334 -13.40 -9.65 -20.32
N GLN A 335 -13.00 -9.41 -21.56
CA GLN A 335 -11.87 -10.10 -22.19
C GLN A 335 -10.53 -9.69 -21.56
N ASN A 336 -10.29 -8.38 -21.39
CA ASN A 336 -9.03 -7.90 -20.80
C ASN A 336 -8.92 -8.25 -19.31
N ILE A 337 -10.02 -8.21 -18.56
CA ILE A 337 -10.05 -8.69 -17.18
C ILE A 337 -9.71 -10.18 -17.10
N GLN A 338 -10.25 -10.99 -18.01
CA GLN A 338 -9.94 -12.42 -18.03
C GLN A 338 -8.45 -12.64 -18.34
N VAL A 339 -7.89 -11.91 -19.31
CA VAL A 339 -6.44 -11.95 -19.60
C VAL A 339 -5.62 -11.55 -18.38
N ALA A 340 -5.95 -10.44 -17.73
CA ALA A 340 -5.30 -9.99 -16.50
C ALA A 340 -5.29 -11.10 -15.43
N LYS A 341 -6.44 -11.72 -15.16
CA LYS A 341 -6.56 -12.80 -14.18
C LYS A 341 -5.80 -14.07 -14.54
N ASP A 342 -5.75 -14.42 -15.81
CA ASP A 342 -5.14 -15.66 -16.28
C ASP A 342 -3.62 -15.56 -16.46
N TYR A 343 -3.10 -14.35 -16.69
CA TYR A 343 -1.71 -14.14 -17.11
C TYR A 343 -0.90 -13.16 -16.24
N TRP A 344 -1.46 -12.59 -15.16
CA TRP A 344 -0.70 -11.68 -14.27
C TRP A 344 0.60 -12.30 -13.73
N PHE A 345 0.65 -13.63 -13.56
CA PHE A 345 1.81 -14.36 -13.03
C PHE A 345 2.72 -14.94 -14.13
N ASP A 346 2.38 -14.75 -15.41
CA ASP A 346 3.12 -15.31 -16.55
C ASP A 346 4.26 -14.38 -16.97
N TYR A 347 5.27 -14.32 -16.10
CA TYR A 347 6.51 -13.59 -16.26
C TYR A 347 7.68 -14.39 -15.70
N SER A 348 8.90 -14.02 -16.08
CA SER A 348 10.11 -14.70 -15.59
C SER A 348 11.31 -13.77 -15.55
N GLU A 349 12.28 -14.10 -14.71
CA GLU A 349 13.57 -13.45 -14.67
C GLU A 349 14.36 -13.77 -15.95
N VAL A 350 14.67 -12.76 -16.76
CA VAL A 350 15.40 -12.91 -18.04
C VAL A 350 16.89 -12.58 -17.92
N SER A 351 17.26 -11.86 -16.88
CA SER A 351 18.62 -11.58 -16.42
C SER A 351 18.56 -11.21 -14.94
N GLU A 352 19.70 -11.23 -14.25
CA GLU A 352 19.76 -10.97 -12.80
C GLU A 352 18.96 -9.72 -12.39
N GLY A 353 17.89 -9.95 -11.63
CA GLY A 353 16.99 -8.91 -11.13
C GLY A 353 16.12 -8.23 -12.18
N VAL A 354 15.94 -8.81 -13.38
CA VAL A 354 15.10 -8.24 -14.46
C VAL A 354 14.02 -9.22 -14.86
N PHE A 355 12.76 -8.81 -14.73
CA PHE A 355 11.57 -9.61 -15.02
C PHE A 355 10.87 -9.13 -16.27
N ARG A 356 10.30 -10.07 -17.02
CA ARG A 356 9.48 -9.76 -18.21
C ARG A 356 8.30 -10.70 -18.32
N PHE A 357 7.16 -10.16 -18.74
CA PHE A 357 6.02 -10.97 -19.17
C PHE A 357 6.40 -11.86 -20.36
N SER A 358 5.80 -13.04 -20.40
CA SER A 358 5.99 -13.95 -21.52
C SER A 358 5.36 -13.39 -22.81
N GLU A 359 5.84 -13.84 -23.97
CA GLU A 359 5.19 -13.53 -25.25
C GLU A 359 3.73 -14.00 -25.27
N THR A 360 3.40 -15.07 -24.53
CA THR A 360 2.03 -15.58 -24.42
C THR A 360 1.15 -14.57 -23.71
N ALA A 361 1.59 -14.05 -22.56
CA ALA A 361 0.86 -13.04 -21.80
C ALA A 361 0.65 -11.74 -22.62
N LEU A 362 1.67 -11.33 -23.38
CA LEU A 362 1.63 -10.12 -24.20
C LEU A 362 0.79 -10.27 -25.48
N ALA A 363 0.59 -11.49 -26.00
CA ALA A 363 -0.09 -11.72 -27.28
C ALA A 363 -1.60 -12.06 -27.20
N GLN A 364 -2.17 -12.20 -25.99
CA GLN A 364 -3.60 -12.52 -25.81
C GLN A 364 -4.57 -11.49 -26.42
#